data_AF-U2UD88-F1
#
_entry.id   AF-U2UD88-F1
#
_cell.length_a   1.000
_cell.length_b   1.000
_cell.length_c   1.000
_cell.angle_alpha   90.00
_cell.angle_beta   90.00
_cell.angle_gamma   90.00
#
_symmetry.space_group_name_H-M   'P 1'
#
loop_
_entity.id
_entity.type
_entity.pdbx_description
1 polymer ?
#
loop_
_entity_poly.entity_id
_entity_poly.type
_entity_poly.pdbx_seq_one_letter_code
_entity_poly.pdbx_strand_id
1 'polypeptide(L)'
;MDSDIKKQCEAMYGELGINLTTAINVFLRQSLRVGGFPFDVRMEQPNKETMVAMLEAERIARDPSVKRYSDVEEALRALKE
;
A
#
# COMPACT_ATOMS: atom_id res chain seq x y z
N MET A 1 -19.32 -7.43 -10.15
CA MET A 1 -19.39 -5.98 -9.89
C MET A 1 -20.79 -5.69 -9.42
N ASP A 2 -20.93 -5.02 -8.29
CA ASP A 2 -22.22 -4.58 -7.77
C ASP A 2 -22.99 -3.79 -8.86
N SER A 3 -24.29 -4.06 -9.03
CA SER A 3 -25.08 -3.48 -10.11
C SER A 3 -25.24 -1.97 -10.00
N ASP A 4 -25.24 -1.45 -8.77
CA ASP A 4 -25.39 -0.02 -8.52
C ASP A 4 -24.07 0.69 -8.78
N ILE A 5 -22.94 0.09 -8.37
CA ILE A 5 -21.60 0.58 -8.74
C ILE A 5 -21.45 0.64 -10.26
N LYS A 6 -21.90 -0.40 -10.97
CA LYS A 6 -21.84 -0.43 -12.44
C LYS A 6 -22.60 0.74 -13.05
N LYS A 7 -23.85 0.98 -12.63
CA LYS A 7 -24.69 2.07 -13.15
C LYS A 7 -24.08 3.44 -12.87
N GLN A 8 -23.54 3.64 -11.66
CA GLN A 8 -22.87 4.90 -11.28
C GLN A 8 -21.65 5.16 -12.16
N CYS A 9 -20.81 4.15 -12.38
CA CYS A 9 -19.67 4.28 -13.29
C CYS A 9 -20.09 4.55 -14.73
N GLU A 10 -21.12 3.86 -15.25
CA GLU A 10 -21.62 4.09 -16.61
C GLU A 10 -22.14 5.52 -16.80
N ALA A 11 -22.87 6.06 -15.82
CA ALA A 11 -23.33 7.45 -15.86
C ALA A 11 -22.16 8.45 -15.84
N MET A 12 -21.26 8.32 -14.86
CA MET A 12 -20.10 9.21 -14.71
C MET A 12 -19.17 9.16 -15.93
N TYR A 13 -18.86 7.97 -16.44
CA TYR A 13 -18.02 7.85 -17.64
C TYR A 13 -18.72 8.36 -18.89
N GLY A 14 -20.04 8.20 -18.98
CA GLY A 14 -20.86 8.79 -20.03
C GLY A 14 -20.76 10.32 -20.08
N GLU A 15 -20.75 11.00 -18.93
CA GLU A 15 -20.52 12.45 -18.83
C GLU A 15 -19.12 12.85 -19.32
N LEU A 16 -18.12 11.98 -19.14
CA LEU A 16 -16.75 12.15 -19.63
C LEU A 16 -16.58 11.73 -21.11
N GLY A 17 -17.64 11.31 -21.79
CA GLY A 17 -17.61 10.89 -23.19
C GLY A 17 -16.93 9.55 -23.44
N ILE A 18 -16.77 8.71 -22.41
CA ILE A 18 -16.16 7.38 -22.52
C ILE A 18 -17.12 6.31 -22.01
N ASN A 19 -17.11 5.13 -22.62
CA ASN A 19 -17.86 4.00 -22.08
C ASN A 19 -17.01 3.23 -21.05
N LEU A 20 -17.68 2.42 -20.24
CA LEU A 20 -17.04 1.62 -19.20
C LEU A 20 -15.96 0.68 -19.74
N THR A 21 -16.15 0.10 -20.93
CA THR A 21 -15.16 -0.78 -21.58
C THR A 21 -13.88 -0.03 -21.92
N THR A 22 -13.98 1.21 -22.41
CA THR A 22 -12.84 2.08 -22.67
C THR A 22 -12.09 2.40 -21.37
N ALA A 23 -12.81 2.76 -20.30
CA ALA A 23 -12.21 3.05 -19.00
C ALA A 23 -11.44 1.83 -18.44
N ILE A 24 -12.00 0.62 -18.55
CA ILE A 24 -11.34 -0.63 -18.14
C ILE A 24 -10.06 -0.87 -18.98
N ASN A 25 -10.13 -0.66 -20.29
CA ASN A 25 -8.96 -0.82 -21.16
C ASN A 25 -7.84 0.16 -20.82
N VAL A 26 -8.18 1.42 -20.50
CA VAL A 26 -7.21 2.41 -20.01
C VAL A 26 -6.59 1.93 -18.71
N PHE A 27 -7.40 1.53 -17.73
CA PHE A 27 -6.92 1.00 -16.45
C PHE A 27 -5.90 -0.13 -16.65
N LEU A 28 -6.23 -1.16 -17.43
CA LEU A 28 -5.35 -2.31 -17.65
C LEU A 28 -4.03 -1.93 -18.32
N ARG A 29 -4.07 -1.05 -19.33
CA ARG A 29 -2.84 -0.57 -19.98
C ARG A 29 -1.97 0.25 -19.04
N GLN A 30 -2.59 1.05 -18.19
CA GLN A 30 -1.87 1.81 -17.17
C GLN A 30 -1.24 0.88 -16.13
N SER A 31 -1.96 -0.14 -15.67
CA SER A 31 -1.43 -1.13 -14.73
C SER A 31 -0.19 -1.84 -15.27
N LEU A 32 -0.24 -2.26 -16.54
CA LEU A 32 0.92 -2.87 -17.22
C LEU A 32 2.10 -1.89 -17.34
N ARG A 33 1.82 -0.61 -17.65
CA ARG A 33 2.87 0.41 -17.81
C ARG A 33 3.61 0.70 -16.51
N VAL A 34 2.91 0.73 -15.37
CA VAL A 34 3.50 1.06 -14.06
C VAL A 34 3.93 -0.19 -13.28
N GLY A 35 3.61 -1.40 -13.76
CA GLY A 35 3.93 -2.64 -13.07
C GLY A 35 3.14 -2.85 -11.77
N GLY A 36 1.92 -2.32 -11.69
CA GLY A 36 1.15 -2.31 -10.44
C GLY A 36 -0.23 -1.64 -10.61
N PHE A 37 -0.83 -1.17 -9.53
CA PHE A 37 -2.06 -0.39 -9.62
C PHE A 37 -1.78 0.99 -10.24
N PRO A 38 -2.61 1.49 -11.16
CA PRO A 38 -2.39 2.76 -11.84
C PRO A 38 -2.76 3.99 -10.99
N PHE A 39 -2.85 3.80 -9.69
CA PHE A 39 -3.04 4.81 -8.67
C PHE A 39 -2.48 4.29 -7.35
N ASP A 40 -2.23 5.20 -6.41
CA ASP A 40 -1.62 4.86 -5.13
C ASP A 40 -2.63 4.12 -4.23
N VAL A 41 -2.46 2.81 -4.05
CA VAL A 41 -3.33 1.98 -3.21
C VAL A 41 -2.79 2.00 -1.80
N ARG A 42 -3.24 2.99 -1.02
CA ARG A 42 -2.88 3.14 0.39
C ARG A 42 -4.10 2.87 1.25
N MET A 43 -3.91 2.06 2.28
CA MET A 43 -4.75 2.11 3.47
C MET A 43 -4.25 3.30 4.29
N GLU A 44 -5.12 4.22 4.72
CA GLU A 44 -4.71 5.34 5.60
C GLU A 44 -4.07 4.85 6.91
N GLN A 45 -4.39 3.61 7.30
CA GLN A 45 -3.77 2.93 8.43
C GLN A 45 -2.92 1.76 7.94
N PRO A 46 -1.72 1.56 8.50
CA PRO A 46 -0.93 0.38 8.24
C PRO A 46 -1.72 -0.90 8.53
N ASN A 47 -1.39 -1.99 7.86
CA ASN A 47 -2.01 -3.27 8.17
C ASN A 47 -1.68 -3.71 9.60
N LYS A 48 -2.40 -4.71 10.12
CA LYS A 48 -2.24 -5.17 11.51
C LYS A 48 -0.81 -5.56 11.86
N GLU A 49 -0.10 -6.20 10.94
CA GLU A 49 1.28 -6.64 11.13
C GLU A 49 2.21 -5.44 11.31
N THR A 50 2.10 -4.45 10.42
CA THR A 50 2.88 -3.21 10.51
C THR A 50 2.54 -2.42 11.77
N MET A 51 1.26 -2.34 12.16
CA MET A 51 0.85 -1.68 13.41
C MET A 51 1.47 -2.35 14.64
N VAL A 52 1.50 -3.69 14.69
CA VAL A 52 2.13 -4.43 15.78
C VAL A 52 3.63 -4.18 15.82
N ALA A 53 4.31 -4.21 14.67
CA ALA A 53 5.74 -3.92 14.58
C ALA A 53 6.08 -2.50 15.06
N MET A 54 5.25 -1.51 14.75
CA MET A 54 5.42 -0.15 15.24
C MET A 54 5.28 -0.05 16.77
N LEU A 55 4.26 -0.70 17.35
CA LEU A 55 4.07 -0.74 18.81
C LEU A 55 5.22 -1.47 19.52
N GLU A 56 5.72 -2.56 18.94
CA GLU A 56 6.88 -3.28 19.43
C GLU A 56 8.14 -2.41 19.37
N ALA A 57 8.37 -1.71 18.25
CA ALA A 57 9.49 -0.80 18.09
C ALA A 57 9.45 0.33 19.14
N GLU A 58 8.28 0.92 19.40
CA GLU A 58 8.11 1.91 20.48
C GLU A 58 8.43 1.34 21.86
N ARG A 59 8.01 0.09 22.14
CA ARG A 59 8.32 -0.61 23.39
C ARG A 59 9.83 -0.82 23.54
N ILE A 60 10.48 -1.35 22.50
CA ILE A 60 11.93 -1.61 22.46
C ILE A 60 12.72 -0.31 22.62
N ALA A 61 12.30 0.77 21.96
CA ALA A 61 12.98 2.06 22.05
C ALA A 61 13.01 2.62 23.48
N ARG A 62 11.94 2.39 24.26
CA ARG A 62 11.81 2.85 25.65
C ARG A 62 12.38 1.88 26.67
N ASP A 63 12.57 0.61 26.29
CA ASP A 63 13.12 -0.41 27.17
C ASP A 63 14.67 -0.32 27.19
N PRO A 64 15.29 0.01 28.33
CA PRO A 64 16.75 0.07 28.45
C PRO A 64 17.40 -1.32 28.51
N SER A 65 16.62 -2.38 28.72
CA SER A 65 17.12 -3.76 28.80
C SER A 65 17.30 -4.43 27.44
N VAL A 66 16.71 -3.87 26.38
CA VAL A 66 16.84 -4.42 25.03
C VAL A 66 18.21 -4.07 24.46
N LYS A 67 18.84 -5.05 23.79
CA LYS A 67 20.16 -4.90 23.17
C LYS A 67 20.15 -3.73 22.18
N ARG A 68 21.03 -2.76 22.43
CA ARG A 68 21.28 -1.62 21.54
C ARG A 68 22.64 -1.79 20.91
N TYR A 69 22.76 -1.29 19.69
CA TYR A 69 24.01 -1.29 18.95
C TYR A 69 24.55 0.13 18.93
N SER A 70 25.85 0.26 19.17
CA SER A 70 26.51 1.57 19.22
C SER A 70 26.93 2.07 17.83
N ASP A 71 27.04 1.14 16.88
CA ASP A 71 27.44 1.38 15.50
C ASP A 71 26.58 0.59 14.50
N VAL A 72 26.46 1.11 13.28
CA VAL A 72 25.63 0.54 12.22
C VAL A 72 26.19 -0.80 11.72
N GLU A 73 27.51 -0.98 11.66
CA GLU A 73 28.11 -2.25 11.24
C GLU A 73 27.80 -3.38 12.23
N GLU A 74 27.79 -3.07 13.52
CA GLU A 74 27.43 -4.01 14.59
C GLU A 74 25.98 -4.47 14.45
N ALA A 75 25.05 -3.52 14.20
CA ALA A 75 23.65 -3.81 13.97
C ALA A 75 23.43 -4.69 12.72
N LEU A 76 24.08 -4.36 11.61
CA LEU A 76 23.98 -5.12 10.35
C LEU A 76 24.56 -6.54 10.46
N ARG A 77 25.59 -6.73 11.29
CA ARG A 77 26.15 -8.07 11.54
C ARG A 77 25.16 -8.95 12.27
N ALA A 78 24.50 -8.43 13.31
CA ALA A 78 23.51 -9.16 14.08
C ALA A 78 22.23 -9.52 13.30
N LEU A 79 21.90 -8.78 12.23
CA LEU A 79 20.76 -9.08 11.36
C LEU A 79 21.03 -10.19 10.34
N LYS A 80 22.30 -10.56 10.14
CA LYS A 80 22.73 -11.58 9.16
C LYS A 80 23.02 -12.94 9.80
N GLU A 81 23.02 -13.00 11.13
CA GLU A 81 23.09 -14.25 11.91
C GLU A 81 21.69 -14.89 12.00
#